data_AF-A0A924IJE7-F1
#
_entry.id   AF-A0A924IJE7-F1
#
_cell.length_a   1.000
_cell.length_b   1.000
_cell.length_c   1.000
_cell.angle_alpha   90.00
_cell.angle_beta   90.00
_cell.angle_gamma   90.00
#
_symmetry.space_group_name_H-M   'P 1'
#
loop_
_entity.id
_entity.type
_entity.pdbx_description
1 polymer ?
#
loop_
_entity_poly.entity_id
_entity_poly.type
_entity_poly.pdbx_seq_one_letter_code
_entity_poly.pdbx_strand_id
1 'polypeptide(L)'
;MSLSDHQRMVADGIRVKAYRDAIRAAVKPGDVVVDIGTGTGLLAVFAAQAGAKRVYAMEWGSVHRVAQDVAKANGLGDVITVLQGDSRKLSLPEPADWVISELMGSFGLEENLMGVLMDARRWLKPTGQFLPERLHFRLAPVMAPQTEAGLSFWETVDLGVDLRPVAASARADLQRADPADLTLLADAGLWQTVVPATLAAPHLSGSLTFPITAAGVCHGFAGWFEAELAGGVTLRNGPTDPATHWGCAYLSLDAPLAVTPGDTVTLDLKVVTVVDSITWTWRWDWNGRRQGAGGSDDLWASLAAQVAAPGASPAGLELTPDGQMIATVLAAGGTGRTEGEVVALLHAEGGAFADVATARRWVRKTVSRYGRPIGP
;
A
#
# COMPACT_ATOMS: atom_id res chain seq x y z
N MET A 1 -14.14 1.96 6.55
CA MET A 1 -13.74 2.23 7.95
C MET A 1 -14.95 2.77 8.72
N SER A 2 -15.12 2.37 9.99
CA SER A 2 -16.22 2.83 10.86
C SER A 2 -15.84 4.08 11.67
N LEU A 3 -16.82 4.78 12.25
CA LEU A 3 -16.53 5.91 13.17
C LEU A 3 -15.78 5.47 14.42
N SER A 4 -15.97 4.23 14.89
CA SER A 4 -15.20 3.66 16.00
C SER A 4 -13.72 3.51 15.64
N ASP A 5 -13.41 3.14 14.40
CA ASP A 5 -12.03 3.09 13.91
C ASP A 5 -11.42 4.49 13.85
N HIS A 6 -12.18 5.48 13.34
CA HIS A 6 -11.76 6.88 13.37
C HIS A 6 -11.55 7.40 14.79
N GLN A 7 -12.40 7.04 15.75
CA GLN A 7 -12.21 7.39 17.15
C GLN A 7 -10.89 6.86 17.69
N ARG A 8 -10.55 5.59 17.41
CA ARG A 8 -9.27 4.99 17.82
C ARG A 8 -8.08 5.76 17.26
N MET A 9 -8.16 6.15 15.98
CA MET A 9 -7.14 6.96 15.31
C MET A 9 -7.00 8.37 15.91
N VAL A 10 -8.11 9.01 16.29
CA VAL A 10 -8.11 10.35 16.92
C VAL A 10 -7.65 10.30 18.38
N ALA A 11 -7.94 9.20 19.09
CA ALA A 11 -7.52 8.98 20.47
C ALA A 11 -6.02 8.69 20.60
N ASP A 12 -5.35 8.30 19.51
CA ASP A 12 -3.91 8.15 19.45
C ASP A 12 -3.21 9.51 19.53
N GLY A 13 -2.93 9.94 20.76
CA GLY A 13 -2.32 11.25 21.03
C GLY A 13 -0.91 11.41 20.46
N ILE A 14 -0.17 10.31 20.25
CA ILE A 14 1.18 10.34 19.66
C ILE A 14 1.06 10.68 18.19
N ARG A 15 0.23 9.92 17.45
CA ARG A 15 -0.09 10.17 16.04
C ARG A 15 -0.60 11.59 15.83
N VAL A 16 -1.65 11.98 16.56
CA VAL A 16 -2.30 13.29 16.38
C VAL A 16 -1.33 14.43 16.69
N LYS A 17 -0.53 14.32 17.76
CA LYS A 17 0.46 15.34 18.10
C LYS A 17 1.54 15.45 17.02
N ALA A 18 2.09 14.33 16.54
CA ALA A 18 3.14 14.34 15.53
C ALA A 18 2.69 15.03 14.24
N TYR A 19 1.52 14.65 13.71
CA TYR A 19 0.98 15.29 12.51
C TYR A 19 0.65 16.78 12.73
N ARG A 20 0.03 17.14 13.85
CA ARG A 20 -0.27 18.55 14.16
C ARG A 20 0.99 19.40 14.21
N ASP A 21 2.03 18.92 14.89
CA ASP A 21 3.27 19.67 15.08
C ASP A 21 4.04 19.78 13.75
N ALA A 22 4.07 18.70 12.95
CA ALA A 22 4.68 18.71 11.63
C ALA A 22 3.97 19.66 10.66
N ILE A 23 2.63 19.62 10.61
CA ILE A 23 1.82 20.51 9.77
C ILE A 23 2.05 21.97 10.16
N ARG A 24 2.07 22.29 11.46
CA ARG A 24 2.37 23.66 11.95
C ARG A 24 3.77 24.13 11.58
N ALA A 25 4.75 23.22 11.55
CA ALA A 25 6.11 23.55 11.15
C ALA A 25 6.24 23.75 9.62
N ALA A 26 5.51 22.96 8.83
CA ALA A 26 5.53 22.96 7.36
C ALA A 26 4.71 24.08 6.71
N VAL A 27 3.40 24.07 6.96
CA VAL A 27 2.42 24.86 6.22
C VAL A 27 2.57 26.34 6.54
N LYS A 28 2.51 27.19 5.51
CA LYS A 28 2.65 28.64 5.60
C LYS A 28 1.38 29.37 5.11
N PRO A 29 1.15 30.61 5.56
CA PRO A 29 0.14 31.47 5.00
C PRO A 29 0.24 31.57 3.47
N GLY A 30 -0.84 31.23 2.78
CA GLY A 30 -0.88 31.26 1.31
C GLY A 30 -0.76 29.88 0.65
N ASP A 31 -0.33 28.84 1.38
CA ASP A 31 -0.15 27.50 0.84
C ASP A 31 -1.48 26.87 0.42
N VAL A 32 -1.44 26.07 -0.64
CA VAL A 32 -2.48 25.15 -1.05
C VAL A 32 -2.09 23.75 -0.58
N VAL A 33 -2.99 23.10 0.17
CA VAL A 33 -2.75 21.79 0.76
C VAL A 33 -3.74 20.77 0.21
N VAL A 34 -3.29 19.55 -0.07
CA VAL A 34 -4.14 18.40 -0.39
C VAL A 34 -4.00 17.40 0.75
N ASP A 35 -5.12 17.01 1.34
CA ASP A 35 -5.20 15.98 2.39
C ASP A 35 -5.87 14.74 1.80
N ILE A 36 -5.09 13.69 1.50
CA ILE A 36 -5.58 12.47 0.85
C ILE A 36 -5.92 11.42 1.91
N GLY A 37 -7.14 10.90 1.87
CA GLY A 37 -7.64 10.03 2.95
C GLY A 37 -8.02 10.85 4.18
N THR A 38 -8.72 11.96 3.99
CA THR A 38 -8.95 12.95 5.05
C THR A 38 -9.74 12.40 6.24
N GLY A 39 -10.49 11.30 6.05
CA GLY A 39 -11.30 10.67 7.09
C GLY A 39 -12.29 11.67 7.69
N THR A 40 -12.11 11.99 8.96
CA THR A 40 -12.96 12.97 9.67
C THR A 40 -12.58 14.44 9.40
N GLY A 41 -11.58 14.72 8.56
CA GLY A 41 -11.13 16.08 8.27
C GLY A 41 -10.11 16.65 9.26
N LEU A 42 -9.58 15.84 10.19
CA LEU A 42 -8.72 16.34 11.28
C LEU A 42 -7.44 17.01 10.76
N LEU A 43 -6.74 16.35 9.83
CA LEU A 43 -5.48 16.87 9.28
C LEU A 43 -5.73 18.10 8.39
N ALA A 44 -6.81 18.07 7.60
CA ALA A 44 -7.27 19.25 6.85
C ALA A 44 -7.55 20.46 7.77
N VAL A 45 -8.16 20.25 8.94
CA VAL A 45 -8.35 21.32 9.94
C VAL A 45 -7.01 21.83 10.48
N PHE A 46 -6.05 20.95 10.79
CA PHE A 46 -4.71 21.40 11.22
C PHE A 46 -4.01 22.23 10.14
N ALA A 47 -4.11 21.83 8.87
CA ALA A 47 -3.53 22.57 7.76
C ALA A 47 -4.16 23.97 7.60
N ALA A 48 -5.49 24.05 7.66
CA ALA A 48 -6.19 25.32 7.62
C ALA A 48 -5.85 26.22 8.82
N GLN A 49 -5.76 25.67 10.03
CA GLN A 49 -5.33 26.40 11.23
C GLN A 49 -3.87 26.88 11.17
N ALA A 50 -3.00 26.18 10.43
CA ALA A 50 -1.62 26.60 10.18
C ALA A 50 -1.52 27.75 9.15
N GLY A 51 -2.63 28.15 8.54
CA GLY A 51 -2.70 29.29 7.62
C GLY A 51 -2.81 28.93 6.14
N ALA A 52 -3.05 27.65 5.80
CA ALA A 52 -3.31 27.28 4.41
C ALA A 52 -4.43 28.15 3.82
N LYS A 53 -4.20 28.70 2.62
CA LYS A 53 -5.20 29.49 1.89
C LYS A 53 -6.36 28.60 1.41
N ARG A 54 -6.04 27.35 1.07
CA ARG A 54 -6.99 26.37 0.56
C ARG A 54 -6.54 24.97 0.97
N VAL A 55 -7.48 24.15 1.42
CA VAL A 55 -7.27 22.72 1.67
C VAL A 55 -8.25 21.91 0.83
N TYR A 56 -7.74 21.01 -0.01
CA TYR A 56 -8.55 20.01 -0.72
C TYR A 56 -8.49 18.69 0.05
N ALA A 57 -9.57 18.37 0.76
CA ALA A 57 -9.67 17.21 1.61
C ALA A 57 -10.38 16.07 0.87
N MET A 58 -9.65 15.04 0.47
CA MET A 58 -10.16 13.94 -0.38
C MET A 58 -10.50 12.71 0.46
N GLU A 59 -11.70 12.18 0.29
CA GLU A 59 -12.16 10.99 1.00
C GLU A 59 -13.07 10.16 0.09
N TRP A 60 -12.79 8.87 -0.05
CA TRP A 60 -13.58 7.99 -0.92
C TRP A 60 -14.84 7.46 -0.22
N GLY A 61 -14.75 7.19 1.09
CA GLY A 61 -15.81 6.65 1.92
C GLY A 61 -16.89 7.66 2.28
N SER A 62 -17.94 7.17 2.95
CA SER A 62 -19.06 8.00 3.40
C SER A 62 -18.69 9.01 4.50
N VAL A 63 -17.54 8.83 5.17
CA VAL A 63 -17.06 9.71 6.24
C VAL A 63 -16.73 11.13 5.75
N HIS A 64 -16.60 11.36 4.44
CA HIS A 64 -16.43 12.70 3.86
C HIS A 64 -17.51 13.70 4.34
N ARG A 65 -18.75 13.25 4.61
CA ARG A 65 -19.82 14.11 5.15
C ARG A 65 -19.47 14.62 6.55
N VAL A 66 -18.87 13.76 7.37
CA VAL A 66 -18.38 14.14 8.70
C VAL A 66 -17.23 15.13 8.56
N ALA A 67 -16.31 14.95 7.61
CA ALA A 67 -15.26 15.94 7.34
C ALA A 67 -15.84 17.32 6.96
N GLN A 68 -16.92 17.36 6.17
CA GLN A 68 -17.63 18.61 5.84
C GLN A 68 -18.24 19.26 7.08
N ASP A 69 -18.87 18.48 7.94
CA ASP A 69 -19.48 18.98 9.18
C ASP A 69 -18.41 19.47 10.17
N VAL A 70 -17.28 18.77 10.28
CA VAL A 70 -16.13 19.18 11.08
C VAL A 70 -15.55 20.50 10.56
N ALA A 71 -15.36 20.65 9.25
CA ALA A 71 -14.88 21.91 8.67
C ALA A 71 -15.81 23.09 9.00
N LYS A 72 -17.13 22.90 8.85
CA LYS A 72 -18.14 23.91 9.19
C LYS A 72 -18.16 24.25 10.68
N ALA A 73 -18.14 23.24 11.55
CA ALA A 73 -18.16 23.42 13.00
C ALA A 73 -16.94 24.20 13.52
N ASN A 74 -15.83 24.16 12.80
CA ASN A 74 -14.62 24.92 13.11
C ASN A 74 -14.52 26.27 12.38
N GLY A 75 -15.55 26.69 11.64
CA GLY A 75 -15.54 27.95 10.89
C GLY A 75 -14.58 27.96 9.70
N LEU A 76 -14.21 26.79 9.17
CA LEU A 76 -13.20 26.62 8.12
C LEU A 76 -13.81 26.17 6.78
N GLY A 77 -15.13 26.23 6.63
CA GLY A 77 -15.84 25.79 5.43
C GLY A 77 -15.44 26.54 4.14
N ASP A 78 -14.96 27.78 4.26
CA ASP A 78 -14.48 28.58 3.11
C ASP A 78 -13.05 28.22 2.69
N VAL A 79 -12.29 27.59 3.59
CA VAL A 79 -10.89 27.20 3.38
C VAL A 79 -10.79 25.72 2.98
N ILE A 80 -11.60 24.85 3.58
CA ILE A 80 -11.56 23.40 3.37
C ILE A 80 -12.66 23.00 2.38
N THR A 81 -12.24 22.52 1.21
CA THR A 81 -13.12 21.90 0.22
C THR A 81 -13.00 20.39 0.30
N VAL A 82 -14.07 19.70 0.73
CA VAL A 82 -14.10 18.25 0.80
C VAL A 82 -14.55 17.65 -0.54
N LEU A 83 -13.75 16.74 -1.08
CA LEU A 83 -13.98 16.07 -2.36
C LEU A 83 -14.22 14.58 -2.12
N GLN A 84 -15.41 14.09 -2.46
CA GLN A 84 -15.71 12.66 -2.36
C GLN A 84 -15.14 11.92 -3.58
N GLY A 85 -14.28 10.94 -3.34
CA GLY A 85 -13.81 10.03 -4.38
C GLY A 85 -12.42 9.47 -4.12
N ASP A 86 -12.05 8.51 -4.96
CA ASP A 86 -10.67 8.03 -5.06
C ASP A 86 -9.77 9.14 -5.62
N SER A 87 -8.74 9.53 -4.86
CA SER A 87 -7.83 10.62 -5.24
C SER A 87 -7.30 10.46 -6.66
N ARG A 88 -6.98 9.23 -7.07
CA ARG A 88 -6.44 8.91 -8.41
C ARG A 88 -7.41 9.23 -9.56
N LYS A 89 -8.69 9.40 -9.26
CA LYS A 89 -9.77 9.71 -10.23
C LYS A 89 -10.26 11.16 -10.12
N LEU A 90 -9.86 11.89 -9.08
CA LEU A 90 -10.25 13.28 -8.86
C LEU A 90 -9.36 14.26 -9.67
N SER A 91 -9.86 15.48 -9.84
CA SER A 91 -9.13 16.61 -10.42
C SER A 91 -9.11 17.79 -9.45
N LEU A 92 -8.03 18.58 -9.52
CA LEU A 92 -7.88 19.81 -8.75
C LEU A 92 -7.78 21.00 -9.69
N PRO A 93 -8.31 22.18 -9.30
CA PRO A 93 -8.28 23.38 -10.14
C PRO A 93 -6.90 24.08 -10.11
N GLU A 94 -6.03 23.74 -9.17
CA GLU A 94 -4.71 24.34 -8.97
C GLU A 94 -3.74 23.35 -8.34
N PRO A 95 -2.42 23.51 -8.53
CA PRO A 95 -1.40 22.67 -7.89
C PRO A 95 -1.17 23.08 -6.43
N ALA A 96 -0.68 22.14 -5.64
CA ALA A 96 -0.49 22.22 -4.19
C ALA A 96 0.97 22.44 -3.78
N ASP A 97 1.17 23.14 -2.66
CA ASP A 97 2.44 23.26 -1.96
C ASP A 97 2.71 22.02 -1.09
N TRP A 98 1.64 21.41 -0.56
CA TRP A 98 1.73 20.21 0.27
C TRP A 98 0.72 19.15 -0.15
N VAL A 99 1.19 17.90 -0.23
CA VAL A 99 0.34 16.70 -0.16
C VAL A 99 0.56 16.04 1.18
N ILE A 100 -0.49 15.99 1.99
CA ILE A 100 -0.54 15.30 3.27
C ILE A 100 -1.31 14.00 3.06
N SER A 101 -0.78 12.91 3.61
CA SER A 101 -1.47 11.62 3.65
C SER A 101 -1.15 10.87 4.93
N GLU A 102 -2.17 10.24 5.49
CA GLU A 102 -2.05 9.32 6.62
C GLU A 102 -2.91 8.09 6.29
N LEU A 103 -2.39 7.26 5.40
CA LEU A 103 -2.94 5.95 5.03
C LEU A 103 -2.03 4.81 5.54
N MET A 104 -1.21 5.09 6.57
CA MET A 104 -0.24 4.14 7.08
C MET A 104 -0.96 3.11 7.95
N GLY A 105 -0.65 1.83 7.78
CA GLY A 105 -1.10 0.76 8.68
C GLY A 105 0.00 0.28 9.61
N SER A 106 -0.10 -0.97 10.07
CA SER A 106 0.85 -1.59 11.01
C SER A 106 2.29 -1.65 10.46
N PHE A 107 2.45 -1.88 9.16
CA PHE A 107 3.74 -1.79 8.46
C PHE A 107 3.93 -0.48 7.71
N GLY A 108 2.89 0.35 7.61
CA GLY A 108 2.90 1.64 6.93
C GLY A 108 2.74 1.59 5.41
N LEU A 109 2.53 0.42 4.81
CA LEU A 109 2.35 0.26 3.35
C LEU A 109 0.93 -0.16 2.96
N GLU A 110 0.07 -0.38 3.95
CA GLU A 110 -1.34 -0.71 3.78
C GLU A 110 -2.11 0.38 3.01
N GLU A 111 -3.36 0.09 2.66
CA GLU A 111 -4.27 1.03 1.97
C GLU A 111 -3.71 1.64 0.67
N ASN A 112 -2.79 0.94 0.02
CA ASN A 112 -2.12 1.39 -1.21
C ASN A 112 -1.43 2.76 -1.06
N LEU A 113 -0.81 3.01 0.10
CA LEU A 113 -0.12 4.28 0.35
C LEU A 113 0.86 4.64 -0.77
N MET A 114 1.65 3.67 -1.25
CA MET A 114 2.63 3.90 -2.31
C MET A 114 1.99 4.33 -3.62
N GLY A 115 0.95 3.63 -4.10
CA GLY A 115 0.28 3.99 -5.35
C GLY A 115 -0.41 5.35 -5.26
N VAL A 116 -1.02 5.64 -4.10
CA VAL A 116 -1.65 6.95 -3.82
C VAL A 116 -0.61 8.07 -3.84
N LEU A 117 0.50 7.94 -3.12
CA LEU A 117 1.54 8.97 -3.08
C LEU A 117 2.23 9.16 -4.43
N MET A 118 2.41 8.07 -5.20
CA MET A 118 2.99 8.15 -6.54
C MET A 118 2.11 8.93 -7.51
N ASP A 119 0.81 8.65 -7.55
CA ASP A 119 -0.16 9.43 -8.35
C ASP A 119 -0.17 10.88 -7.88
N ALA A 120 0.01 11.08 -6.57
CA ALA A 120 -0.14 12.39 -5.97
C ALA A 120 0.86 13.46 -6.36
N ARG A 121 1.99 13.05 -6.94
CA ARG A 121 2.96 13.97 -7.53
C ARG A 121 2.36 14.86 -8.60
N ARG A 122 1.31 14.43 -9.31
CA ARG A 122 0.65 15.25 -10.34
C ARG A 122 -0.01 16.51 -9.80
N TRP A 123 -0.30 16.55 -8.50
CA TRP A 123 -0.91 17.72 -7.85
C TRP A 123 0.13 18.67 -7.27
N LEU A 124 1.39 18.28 -7.13
CA LEU A 124 2.40 19.15 -6.54
C LEU A 124 2.88 20.22 -7.50
N LYS A 125 3.11 21.42 -6.97
CA LYS A 125 3.97 22.43 -7.59
C LYS A 125 5.40 21.87 -7.72
N PRO A 126 6.26 22.45 -8.58
CA PRO A 126 7.67 22.06 -8.66
C PRO A 126 8.44 22.14 -7.33
N THR A 127 8.02 23.04 -6.44
CA THR A 127 8.57 23.22 -5.08
C THR A 127 7.72 22.57 -3.99
N GLY A 128 6.65 21.86 -4.38
CA GLY A 128 5.73 21.23 -3.45
C GLY A 128 6.34 20.00 -2.80
N GLN A 129 5.86 19.67 -1.60
CA GLN A 129 6.42 18.61 -0.75
C GLN A 129 5.34 17.64 -0.26
N PHE A 130 5.79 16.48 0.21
CA PHE A 130 4.94 15.48 0.84
C PHE A 130 5.07 15.54 2.36
N LEU A 131 4.00 15.18 3.05
CA LEU A 131 4.00 14.85 4.47
C LEU A 131 3.26 13.51 4.62
N PRO A 132 3.95 12.40 4.94
CA PRO A 132 5.37 12.28 5.33
C PRO A 132 6.38 12.58 4.20
N GLU A 133 7.57 13.05 4.57
CA GLU A 133 8.68 13.32 3.64
C GLU A 133 9.44 12.02 3.28
N ARG A 134 9.54 11.10 4.24
CA ARG A 134 10.22 9.82 4.10
C ARG A 134 9.63 8.78 5.03
N LEU A 135 9.66 7.53 4.58
CA LEU A 135 9.25 6.36 5.35
C LEU A 135 10.40 5.34 5.36
N HIS A 136 10.75 4.85 6.53
CA HIS A 136 11.68 3.74 6.73
C HIS A 136 10.92 2.54 7.25
N PHE A 137 11.20 1.37 6.71
CA PHE A 137 10.56 0.12 7.12
C PHE A 137 11.59 -0.80 7.76
N ARG A 138 11.30 -1.22 8.98
CA ARG A 138 12.19 -2.07 9.80
C ARG A 138 11.59 -3.45 9.95
N LEU A 139 12.44 -4.45 10.04
CA LEU A 139 12.06 -5.84 10.29
C LEU A 139 12.99 -6.45 11.35
N ALA A 140 12.46 -7.38 12.15
CA ALA A 140 13.25 -8.19 13.07
C ALA A 140 12.57 -9.54 13.36
N PRO A 141 13.34 -10.62 13.59
CA PRO A 141 12.81 -11.88 14.13
C PRO A 141 12.41 -11.68 15.59
N VAL A 142 11.25 -12.23 15.97
CA VAL A 142 10.65 -11.99 17.28
C VAL A 142 10.09 -13.25 17.94
N MET A 143 10.08 -13.23 19.27
CA MET A 143 9.10 -14.00 20.03
C MET A 143 7.80 -13.19 20.12
N ALA A 144 6.66 -13.85 19.92
CA ALA A 144 5.32 -13.26 20.01
C ALA A 144 4.30 -14.31 20.53
N PRO A 145 4.47 -14.82 21.76
CA PRO A 145 3.69 -15.95 22.27
C PRO A 145 2.18 -15.70 22.33
N GLN A 146 1.70 -14.48 22.59
CA GLN A 146 0.26 -14.21 22.60
C GLN A 146 -0.32 -14.17 21.18
N THR A 147 0.41 -13.57 20.24
CA THR A 147 0.04 -13.54 18.82
C THR A 147 0.01 -14.95 18.24
N GLU A 148 1.02 -15.77 18.52
CA GLU A 148 1.06 -17.18 18.12
C GLU A 148 -0.11 -17.98 18.70
N ALA A 149 -0.41 -17.81 20.00
CA ALA A 149 -1.54 -18.49 20.63
C ALA A 149 -2.89 -18.13 19.96
N GLY A 150 -3.05 -16.89 19.51
CA GLY A 150 -4.21 -16.45 18.74
C GLY A 150 -4.33 -17.13 17.37
N LEU A 151 -3.20 -17.38 16.69
CA LEU A 151 -3.17 -18.11 15.42
C LEU A 151 -3.43 -19.61 15.61
N SER A 152 -2.82 -20.23 16.62
CA SER A 152 -3.01 -21.64 16.97
C SER A 152 -4.39 -21.96 17.53
N PHE A 153 -5.19 -20.97 17.94
CA PHE A 153 -6.59 -21.18 18.35
C PHE A 153 -7.37 -21.97 17.29
N TRP A 154 -7.21 -21.61 16.02
CA TRP A 154 -7.90 -22.28 14.90
C TRP A 154 -7.49 -23.74 14.69
N GLU A 155 -6.30 -24.11 15.17
CA GLU A 155 -5.74 -25.47 15.06
C GLU A 155 -6.19 -26.35 16.23
N THR A 156 -6.53 -25.74 17.36
CA THR A 156 -6.72 -26.42 18.65
C THR A 156 -8.17 -26.42 19.14
N VAL A 157 -9.01 -25.51 18.63
CA VAL A 157 -10.41 -25.42 19.06
C VAL A 157 -11.22 -26.62 18.56
N ASP A 158 -11.90 -27.30 19.48
CA ASP A 158 -12.82 -28.40 19.15
C ASP A 158 -14.28 -27.93 19.29
N LEU A 159 -14.89 -27.61 18.15
CA LEU A 159 -16.31 -27.28 18.03
C LEU A 159 -17.08 -28.34 17.21
N GLY A 160 -16.49 -29.51 16.98
CA GLY A 160 -17.02 -30.50 16.03
C GLY A 160 -16.92 -30.08 14.56
N VAL A 161 -16.11 -29.06 14.24
CA VAL A 161 -15.81 -28.55 12.89
C VAL A 161 -14.30 -28.36 12.76
N ASP A 162 -13.71 -28.86 11.68
CA ASP A 162 -12.27 -28.70 11.41
C ASP A 162 -11.98 -27.29 10.87
N LEU A 163 -11.36 -26.45 11.71
CA LEU A 163 -11.03 -25.07 11.39
C LEU A 163 -9.56 -24.85 11.02
N ARG A 164 -8.76 -25.92 10.87
CA ARG A 164 -7.36 -25.81 10.43
C ARG A 164 -7.16 -25.09 9.09
N PRO A 165 -8.08 -25.17 8.10
CA PRO A 165 -7.97 -24.33 6.89
C PRO A 165 -7.99 -22.82 7.18
N VAL A 166 -8.69 -22.38 8.24
CA VAL A 166 -8.70 -20.97 8.67
C VAL A 166 -7.33 -20.59 9.22
N ALA A 167 -6.68 -21.47 9.98
CA ALA A 167 -5.33 -21.26 10.50
C ALA A 167 -4.34 -21.01 9.37
N ALA A 168 -4.39 -21.83 8.31
CA ALA A 168 -3.52 -21.68 7.15
C ALA A 168 -3.70 -20.31 6.46
N SER A 169 -4.95 -19.87 6.27
CA SER A 169 -5.22 -18.53 5.71
C SER A 169 -4.78 -17.41 6.64
N ALA A 170 -5.00 -17.53 7.96
CA ALA A 170 -4.59 -16.51 8.92
C ALA A 170 -3.07 -16.38 9.00
N ARG A 171 -2.33 -17.50 9.03
CA ARG A 171 -0.86 -17.51 9.06
C ARG A 171 -0.24 -16.97 7.75
N ALA A 172 -0.94 -17.12 6.63
CA ALA A 172 -0.50 -16.61 5.34
C ALA A 172 -0.76 -15.10 5.17
N ASP A 173 -1.57 -14.47 6.01
CA ASP A 173 -1.88 -13.04 5.91
C ASP A 173 -1.01 -12.18 6.84
N LEU A 174 -0.90 -10.88 6.54
CA LEU A 174 -0.23 -9.91 7.40
C LEU A 174 -1.06 -9.69 8.67
N GLN A 175 -0.50 -10.04 9.82
CA GLN A 175 -1.17 -9.87 11.11
C GLN A 175 -0.75 -8.57 11.79
N ARG A 176 -1.51 -8.19 12.82
CA ARG A 176 -1.15 -7.12 13.76
C ARG A 176 -0.79 -7.74 15.11
N ALA A 177 0.40 -7.42 15.61
CA ALA A 177 0.84 -7.77 16.95
C ALA A 177 0.82 -6.54 17.88
N ASP A 178 0.56 -6.79 19.16
CA ASP A 178 0.77 -5.79 20.21
C ASP A 178 2.29 -5.66 20.47
N PRO A 179 2.87 -4.45 20.42
CA PRO A 179 4.28 -4.23 20.76
C PRO A 179 4.71 -4.87 22.09
N ALA A 180 3.81 -4.96 23.07
CA ALA A 180 4.10 -5.55 24.38
C ALA A 180 4.28 -7.09 24.35
N ASP A 181 3.77 -7.78 23.32
CA ASP A 181 3.97 -9.22 23.11
C ASP A 181 5.31 -9.50 22.39
N LEU A 182 5.94 -8.47 21.80
CA LEU A 182 7.10 -8.65 20.94
C LEU A 182 8.41 -8.59 21.72
N THR A 183 9.19 -9.66 21.64
CA THR A 183 10.59 -9.68 22.10
C THR A 183 11.53 -9.89 20.92
N LEU A 184 12.43 -8.95 20.67
CA LEU A 184 13.41 -9.03 19.57
C LEU A 184 14.45 -10.14 19.84
N LEU A 185 14.69 -10.98 18.84
CA LEU A 185 15.73 -12.02 18.87
C LEU A 185 17.04 -11.59 18.19
N ALA A 186 17.00 -10.47 17.47
CA ALA A 186 18.13 -9.83 16.82
C ALA A 186 17.89 -8.32 16.70
N ASP A 187 18.94 -7.56 16.39
CA ASP A 187 18.81 -6.14 16.07
C ASP A 187 17.92 -5.93 14.83
N ALA A 188 17.14 -4.85 14.85
CA ALA A 188 16.25 -4.51 13.75
C ALA A 188 17.01 -4.06 12.50
N GLY A 189 16.70 -4.69 11.37
CA GLY A 189 17.25 -4.35 10.06
C GLY A 189 16.41 -3.28 9.36
N LEU A 190 17.05 -2.32 8.70
CA LEU A 190 16.38 -1.41 7.76
C LEU A 190 16.12 -2.17 6.45
N TRP A 191 14.87 -2.47 6.17
CA TRP A 191 14.46 -3.21 4.97
C TRP A 191 14.40 -2.30 3.75
N GLN A 192 13.65 -1.20 3.86
CA GLN A 192 13.43 -0.27 2.76
C GLN A 192 13.30 1.17 3.24
N THR A 193 13.62 2.10 2.35
CA THR A 193 13.33 3.52 2.52
C THR A 193 12.54 4.02 1.31
N VAL A 194 11.42 4.68 1.57
CA VAL A 194 10.56 5.28 0.54
C VAL A 194 10.58 6.79 0.71
N VAL A 195 10.88 7.49 -0.38
CA VAL A 195 10.73 8.94 -0.49
C VAL A 195 9.62 9.20 -1.50
N PRO A 196 8.43 9.68 -1.08
CA PRO A 196 7.27 9.85 -1.95
C PRO A 196 7.57 10.67 -3.22
N ALA A 197 8.41 11.72 -3.09
CA ALA A 197 8.80 12.58 -4.20
C ALA A 197 9.50 11.83 -5.35
N THR A 198 10.29 10.80 -5.05
CA THR A 198 11.14 10.08 -6.03
C THR A 198 10.75 8.62 -6.23
N LEU A 199 9.66 8.16 -5.61
CA LEU A 199 9.21 6.77 -5.69
C LEU A 199 8.96 6.35 -7.15
N ALA A 200 9.68 5.31 -7.60
CA ALA A 200 9.66 4.89 -9.01
C ALA A 200 8.55 3.88 -9.32
N ALA A 201 8.24 2.98 -8.38
CA ALA A 201 7.25 1.92 -8.54
C ALA A 201 6.52 1.64 -7.22
N PRO A 202 5.25 1.20 -7.25
CA PRO A 202 4.46 0.90 -6.06
C PRO A 202 4.69 -0.54 -5.58
N HIS A 203 5.91 -1.05 -5.76
CA HIS A 203 6.31 -2.41 -5.41
C HIS A 203 7.65 -2.37 -4.70
N LEU A 204 7.77 -3.13 -3.62
CA LEU A 204 9.00 -3.25 -2.85
C LEU A 204 9.38 -4.70 -2.71
N SER A 205 10.68 -4.99 -2.79
CA SER A 205 11.22 -6.31 -2.51
C SER A 205 12.60 -6.16 -1.91
N GLY A 206 12.93 -7.00 -0.93
CA GLY A 206 14.25 -6.99 -0.31
C GLY A 206 14.44 -8.19 0.60
N SER A 207 15.70 -8.49 0.88
CA SER A 207 16.10 -9.57 1.77
C SER A 207 16.90 -9.01 2.92
N LEU A 208 16.66 -9.51 4.14
CA LEU A 208 17.46 -9.19 5.33
C LEU A 208 17.89 -10.48 6.01
N THR A 209 19.15 -10.52 6.44
CA THR A 209 19.69 -11.61 7.24
C THR A 209 20.01 -11.09 8.64
N PHE A 210 19.44 -11.75 9.65
CA PHE A 210 19.54 -11.40 11.05
C PHE A 210 20.45 -12.39 11.78
N PRO A 211 21.61 -11.95 12.31
CA PRO A 211 22.36 -12.74 13.26
C PRO A 211 21.60 -12.75 14.59
N ILE A 212 21.22 -13.93 15.09
CA ILE A 212 20.50 -14.06 16.34
C ILE A 212 21.42 -13.65 17.50
N THR A 213 20.92 -12.75 18.36
CA THR A 213 21.64 -12.22 19.52
C THR A 213 21.05 -12.71 20.84
N ALA A 214 19.80 -13.18 20.84
CA ALA A 214 19.12 -13.74 22.00
C ALA A 214 18.57 -15.14 21.71
N ALA A 215 18.76 -16.08 22.65
CA ALA A 215 18.15 -17.41 22.55
C ALA A 215 16.65 -17.33 22.82
N GLY A 216 15.85 -18.14 22.13
CA GLY A 216 14.41 -18.17 22.33
C GLY A 216 13.67 -18.97 21.26
N VAL A 217 12.35 -18.79 21.21
CA VAL A 217 11.49 -19.37 20.17
C VAL A 217 11.05 -18.25 19.24
N CYS A 218 11.60 -18.24 18.02
CA CYS A 218 11.17 -17.37 16.95
C CYS A 218 9.80 -17.81 16.46
N HIS A 219 8.80 -16.96 16.65
CA HIS A 219 7.43 -17.22 16.21
C HIS A 219 7.16 -16.60 14.84
N GLY A 220 7.90 -15.55 14.49
CA GLY A 220 7.69 -14.78 13.26
C GLY A 220 8.65 -13.61 13.14
N PHE A 221 8.33 -12.71 12.22
CA PHE A 221 9.00 -11.43 12.05
C PHE A 221 8.03 -10.30 12.38
N ALA A 222 8.49 -9.33 13.17
CA ALA A 222 7.79 -8.07 13.34
C ALA A 222 8.27 -7.07 12.30
N GLY A 223 7.34 -6.25 11.81
CA GLY A 223 7.61 -5.13 10.94
C GLY A 223 6.96 -3.85 11.44
N TRP A 224 7.62 -2.72 11.23
CA TRP A 224 7.10 -1.39 11.60
C TRP A 224 7.70 -0.29 10.72
N PHE A 225 7.13 0.91 10.84
CA PHE A 225 7.60 2.09 10.12
C PHE A 225 8.25 3.13 11.03
N GLU A 226 9.12 3.95 10.45
CA GLU A 226 9.59 5.21 10.99
C GLU A 226 9.34 6.28 9.92
N ALA A 227 8.44 7.22 10.20
CA ALA A 227 8.10 8.31 9.31
C ALA A 227 8.86 9.58 9.70
N GLU A 228 9.62 10.13 8.76
CA GLU A 228 10.11 11.51 8.82
C GLU A 228 8.97 12.40 8.29
N LEU A 229 8.38 13.17 9.20
CA LEU A 229 7.43 14.23 8.85
C LEU A 229 8.20 15.54 8.62
N ALA A 230 7.48 16.64 8.45
CA ALA A 230 8.11 17.94 8.29
C ALA A 230 8.62 18.55 9.60
N GLY A 231 9.61 19.44 9.49
CA GLY A 231 10.13 20.22 10.62
C GLY A 231 10.92 19.39 11.63
N GLY A 232 11.48 18.25 11.21
CA GLY A 232 12.25 17.33 12.07
C GLY A 232 11.38 16.48 13.00
N VAL A 233 10.05 16.50 12.83
CA VAL A 233 9.14 15.64 13.59
C VAL A 233 9.19 14.23 13.04
N THR A 234 9.23 13.23 13.90
CA THR A 234 9.19 11.81 13.52
C THR A 234 8.03 11.09 14.19
N LEU A 235 7.52 10.06 13.53
CA LEU A 235 6.47 9.17 14.03
C LEU A 235 6.86 7.73 13.80
N ARG A 236 6.76 6.89 14.82
CA ARG A 236 7.24 5.50 14.80
C ARG A 236 6.26 4.61 15.54
N ASN A 237 6.24 3.33 15.18
CA ASN A 237 5.40 2.31 15.82
C ASN A 237 6.16 1.00 16.12
N GLY A 238 7.48 1.08 16.34
CA GLY A 238 8.28 -0.09 16.63
C GLY A 238 8.03 -0.71 18.00
N PRO A 239 8.50 -1.95 18.25
CA PRO A 239 8.31 -2.66 19.51
C PRO A 239 8.85 -1.92 20.75
N THR A 240 9.86 -1.07 20.56
CA THR A 240 10.48 -0.27 21.63
C THR A 240 9.95 1.16 21.72
N ASP A 241 9.09 1.56 20.78
CA ASP A 241 8.48 2.89 20.78
C ASP A 241 7.23 2.90 21.68
N PRO A 242 6.78 4.08 22.15
CA PRO A 242 5.52 4.17 22.86
C PRO A 242 4.36 3.65 21.99
N ALA A 243 3.48 2.86 22.60
CA ALA A 243 2.41 2.17 21.88
C ALA A 243 1.47 3.14 21.16
N THR A 244 1.26 2.86 19.87
CA THR A 244 0.28 3.53 19.01
C THR A 244 -0.84 2.56 18.65
N HIS A 245 -1.94 3.07 18.09
CA HIS A 245 -3.06 2.20 17.71
C HIS A 245 -2.70 1.19 16.62
N TRP A 246 -1.66 1.44 15.83
CA TRP A 246 -1.17 0.54 14.78
C TRP A 246 -0.66 -0.78 15.34
N GLY A 247 -0.03 -0.78 16.52
CA GLY A 247 0.81 -1.92 16.92
C GLY A 247 1.94 -2.13 15.93
N CYS A 248 2.40 -3.38 15.74
CA CYS A 248 3.36 -3.73 14.68
C CYS A 248 2.75 -4.75 13.72
N ALA A 249 3.22 -4.76 12.48
CA ALA A 249 2.94 -5.84 11.55
C ALA A 249 3.64 -7.14 12.00
N TYR A 250 3.02 -8.28 11.74
CA TYR A 250 3.52 -9.60 12.12
C TYR A 250 3.39 -10.57 10.94
N LEU A 251 4.52 -11.21 10.60
CA LEU A 251 4.65 -12.25 9.59
C LEU A 251 4.93 -13.57 10.32
N SER A 252 3.96 -14.48 10.35
CA SER A 252 4.09 -15.77 11.04
C SER A 252 5.14 -16.66 10.35
N LEU A 253 5.84 -17.46 11.14
CA LEU A 253 6.47 -18.68 10.62
C LEU A 253 5.41 -19.77 10.45
N ASP A 254 5.71 -20.78 9.62
CA ASP A 254 4.86 -21.97 9.46
C ASP A 254 4.85 -22.83 10.73
N ALA A 255 5.96 -22.80 11.47
CA ALA A 255 6.09 -23.43 12.78
C ALA A 255 7.09 -22.62 13.63
N PRO A 256 6.88 -22.51 14.95
CA PRO A 256 7.85 -21.87 15.85
C PRO A 256 9.23 -22.52 15.78
N LEU A 257 10.28 -21.70 15.74
CA LEU A 257 11.66 -22.12 15.59
C LEU A 257 12.48 -21.80 16.84
N ALA A 258 13.06 -22.82 17.48
CA ALA A 258 14.05 -22.59 18.53
C ALA A 258 15.36 -22.07 17.92
N VAL A 259 15.86 -20.94 18.43
CA VAL A 259 17.08 -20.28 17.97
C VAL A 259 18.02 -19.96 19.14
N THR A 260 19.31 -19.88 18.85
CA THR A 260 20.38 -19.55 19.78
C THR A 260 21.35 -18.53 19.18
N PRO A 261 22.10 -17.77 20.00
CA PRO A 261 23.10 -16.84 19.49
C PRO A 261 24.11 -17.55 18.56
N GLY A 262 24.33 -16.99 17.39
CA GLY A 262 25.14 -17.60 16.32
C GLY A 262 24.31 -18.22 15.18
N ASP A 263 23.03 -18.50 15.42
CA ASP A 263 22.09 -18.80 14.33
C ASP A 263 21.88 -17.57 13.43
N THR A 264 21.52 -17.83 12.18
CA THR A 264 21.12 -16.81 11.22
C THR A 264 19.72 -17.08 10.70
N VAL A 265 18.88 -16.06 10.70
CA VAL A 265 17.53 -16.12 10.14
C VAL A 265 17.45 -15.09 9.02
N THR A 266 17.04 -15.51 7.82
CA THR A 266 16.89 -14.62 6.66
C THR A 266 15.42 -14.49 6.30
N LEU A 267 14.98 -13.27 5.96
CA LEU A 267 13.65 -12.96 5.47
C LEU A 267 13.75 -12.31 4.08
N ASP A 268 13.18 -12.97 3.08
CA ASP A 268 12.88 -12.39 1.78
C ASP A 268 11.43 -11.85 1.82
N LEU A 269 11.23 -10.54 1.70
CA LEU A 269 9.89 -9.92 1.68
C LEU A 269 9.66 -9.22 0.35
N LYS A 270 8.45 -9.38 -0.21
CA LYS A 270 7.98 -8.69 -1.40
C LYS A 270 6.55 -8.21 -1.20
N VAL A 271 6.32 -6.94 -1.53
CA VAL A 271 5.06 -6.23 -1.45
C VAL A 271 4.72 -5.72 -2.84
N VAL A 272 3.59 -6.18 -3.38
CA VAL A 272 3.12 -5.81 -4.71
C VAL A 272 1.76 -5.17 -4.60
N THR A 273 1.66 -3.92 -5.02
CA THR A 273 0.37 -3.26 -5.18
C THR A 273 -0.19 -3.50 -6.59
N VAL A 274 -1.37 -4.10 -6.73
CA VAL A 274 -2.07 -4.23 -8.02
C VAL A 274 -3.41 -3.52 -7.95
N VAL A 275 -3.54 -2.42 -8.69
CA VAL A 275 -4.74 -1.57 -8.74
C VAL A 275 -5.14 -1.07 -7.35
N ASP A 276 -5.99 -1.83 -6.64
CA ASP A 276 -6.59 -1.50 -5.35
C ASP A 276 -6.28 -2.54 -4.27
N SER A 277 -5.45 -3.54 -4.57
CA SER A 277 -5.04 -4.56 -3.60
C SER A 277 -3.52 -4.56 -3.38
N ILE A 278 -3.12 -5.05 -2.20
CA ILE A 278 -1.72 -5.23 -1.84
C ILE A 278 -1.52 -6.70 -1.53
N THR A 279 -0.56 -7.30 -2.20
CA THR A 279 -0.11 -8.67 -1.97
C THR A 279 1.21 -8.65 -1.22
N TRP A 280 1.24 -9.32 -0.08
CA TRP A 280 2.41 -9.59 0.71
C TRP A 280 2.89 -11.01 0.41
N THR A 281 4.17 -11.18 0.15
CA THR A 281 4.77 -12.52 0.01
C THR A 281 6.10 -12.52 0.73
N TRP A 282 6.33 -13.53 1.56
CA TRP A 282 7.59 -13.68 2.24
C TRP A 282 8.08 -15.12 2.23
N ARG A 283 9.38 -15.27 2.37
CA ARG A 283 10.04 -16.56 2.55
C ARG A 283 11.14 -16.40 3.56
N TRP A 284 11.44 -17.47 4.29
CA TRP A 284 12.44 -17.40 5.34
C TRP A 284 13.33 -18.63 5.41
N ASP A 285 14.58 -18.38 5.79
CA ASP A 285 15.65 -19.37 5.88
C ASP A 285 16.23 -19.37 7.28
N TRP A 286 16.69 -20.53 7.72
CA TRP A 286 17.48 -20.70 8.95
C TRP A 286 18.81 -21.35 8.59
N ASN A 287 19.91 -20.71 8.97
CA ASN A 287 21.28 -21.17 8.68
C ASN A 287 21.50 -21.53 7.20
N GLY A 288 20.96 -20.69 6.30
CA GLY A 288 21.08 -20.85 4.85
C GLY A 288 20.23 -21.97 4.24
N ARG A 289 19.32 -22.58 5.02
CA ARG A 289 18.37 -23.59 4.52
C ARG A 289 16.96 -23.02 4.55
N ARG A 290 16.28 -23.11 3.41
CA ARG A 290 14.86 -22.73 3.30
C ARG A 290 14.02 -23.52 4.27
N GLN A 291 13.21 -22.80 5.04
CA GLN A 291 12.31 -23.40 6.03
C GLN A 291 10.85 -23.23 5.61
N GLY A 292 10.49 -22.05 5.09
CA GLY A 292 9.08 -21.75 4.89
C GLY A 292 8.78 -20.50 4.07
N ALA A 293 7.49 -20.26 3.86
CA ALA A 293 6.97 -19.14 3.08
C ALA A 293 5.53 -18.82 3.44
N GLY A 294 5.16 -17.55 3.38
CA GLY A 294 3.78 -17.09 3.54
C GLY A 294 3.43 -16.03 2.50
N GLY A 295 2.15 -15.73 2.38
CA GLY A 295 1.72 -14.64 1.52
C GLY A 295 0.21 -14.50 1.49
N SER A 296 -0.24 -13.24 1.51
CA SER A 296 -1.65 -12.91 1.44
C SER A 296 -2.11 -13.25 0.02
N ASP A 297 -2.62 -14.46 -0.18
CA ASP A 297 -3.29 -14.82 -1.41
C ASP A 297 -4.56 -13.96 -1.51
N ASP A 298 -4.45 -12.79 -2.15
CA ASP A 298 -5.59 -12.35 -2.94
C ASP A 298 -5.89 -13.53 -3.86
N LEU A 299 -7.10 -14.08 -3.81
CA LEU A 299 -7.59 -15.09 -4.75
C LEU A 299 -7.21 -14.74 -6.21
N TRP A 300 -7.05 -13.45 -6.53
CA TRP A 300 -6.53 -12.94 -7.80
C TRP A 300 -5.04 -13.13 -8.04
N ALA A 301 -4.16 -13.02 -7.05
CA ALA A 301 -2.72 -13.28 -7.19
C ALA A 301 -2.44 -14.78 -7.32
N SER A 302 -3.18 -15.61 -6.57
CA SER A 302 -3.21 -17.06 -6.74
C SER A 302 -3.76 -17.47 -8.10
N LEU A 303 -4.89 -16.89 -8.56
CA LEU A 303 -5.38 -17.09 -9.93
C LEU A 303 -4.38 -16.60 -10.97
N ALA A 304 -3.78 -15.41 -10.81
CA ALA A 304 -2.83 -14.86 -11.77
C ALA A 304 -1.54 -15.69 -11.83
N ALA A 305 -1.08 -16.24 -10.70
CA ALA A 305 0.07 -17.15 -10.64
C ALA A 305 -0.25 -18.54 -11.22
N GLN A 306 -1.47 -19.06 -10.98
CA GLN A 306 -1.95 -20.30 -11.59
C GLN A 306 -2.19 -20.15 -13.10
N VAL A 307 -2.65 -18.98 -13.55
CA VAL A 307 -2.84 -18.64 -14.98
C VAL A 307 -1.50 -18.31 -15.66
N ALA A 308 -0.52 -17.77 -14.94
CA ALA A 308 0.82 -17.48 -15.46
C ALA A 308 1.77 -18.70 -15.45
N ALA A 309 1.33 -19.88 -15.00
CA ALA A 309 2.09 -21.11 -15.12
C ALA A 309 2.35 -21.41 -16.62
N PRO A 310 3.62 -21.60 -17.05
CA PRO A 310 3.94 -21.81 -18.45
C PRO A 310 3.29 -23.12 -18.95
N GLY A 311 2.24 -22.97 -19.77
CA GLY A 311 1.48 -24.09 -20.34
C GLY A 311 -0.04 -23.99 -20.16
N ALA A 312 -0.54 -23.11 -19.29
CA ALA A 312 -1.97 -22.84 -19.19
C ALA A 312 -2.40 -21.83 -20.28
N SER A 313 -2.70 -22.31 -21.49
CA SER A 313 -3.56 -21.53 -22.38
C SER A 313 -4.96 -21.52 -21.75
N PRO A 314 -5.63 -20.37 -21.56
CA PRO A 314 -6.97 -20.34 -21.02
C PRO A 314 -7.94 -20.89 -22.07
N ALA A 315 -8.05 -22.21 -22.13
CA ALA A 315 -9.09 -22.87 -22.91
C ALA A 315 -10.44 -22.52 -22.29
N GLY A 316 -11.26 -21.76 -23.02
CA GLY A 316 -12.64 -21.45 -22.65
C GLY A 316 -12.96 -19.99 -22.34
N LEU A 317 -12.03 -19.05 -22.50
CA LEU A 317 -12.39 -17.61 -22.51
C LEU A 317 -12.75 -17.20 -23.94
N GLU A 318 -14.04 -16.97 -24.19
CA GLU A 318 -14.48 -16.23 -25.37
C GLU A 318 -14.26 -14.73 -25.10
N LEU A 319 -13.38 -14.13 -25.89
CA LEU A 319 -13.20 -12.70 -25.89
C LEU A 319 -14.46 -12.02 -26.41
N THR A 320 -14.90 -10.95 -25.74
CA THR A 320 -15.89 -10.04 -26.33
C THR A 320 -15.34 -9.46 -27.64
N PRO A 321 -16.18 -8.94 -28.55
CA PRO A 321 -15.70 -8.31 -29.78
C PRO A 321 -14.61 -7.24 -29.53
N ASP A 322 -14.80 -6.40 -28.50
CA ASP A 322 -13.79 -5.43 -28.07
C ASP A 322 -12.50 -6.11 -27.57
N GLY A 323 -12.62 -7.22 -26.83
CA GLY A 323 -11.49 -8.02 -26.36
C GLY A 323 -10.69 -8.65 -27.49
N GLN A 324 -11.38 -9.16 -28.52
CA GLN A 324 -10.77 -9.67 -29.76
C GLN A 324 -9.97 -8.57 -30.46
N MET A 325 -10.55 -7.38 -30.59
CA MET A 325 -9.87 -6.24 -31.23
C MET A 325 -8.62 -5.81 -30.45
N ILE A 326 -8.68 -5.79 -29.11
CA ILE A 326 -7.51 -5.48 -28.27
C ILE A 326 -6.43 -6.55 -28.45
N ALA A 327 -6.80 -7.83 -28.44
CA ALA A 327 -5.87 -8.93 -28.64
C ALA A 327 -5.19 -8.85 -30.02
N THR A 328 -5.93 -8.53 -31.09
CA THR A 328 -5.39 -8.32 -32.44
C THR A 328 -4.36 -7.19 -32.48
N VAL A 329 -4.63 -6.06 -31.81
CA VAL A 329 -3.67 -4.93 -31.71
C VAL A 329 -2.39 -5.35 -30.97
N LEU A 330 -2.52 -6.03 -29.84
CA LEU A 330 -1.38 -6.44 -29.02
C LEU A 330 -0.53 -7.51 -29.71
N ALA A 331 -1.16 -8.50 -30.37
CA ALA A 331 -0.47 -9.52 -31.13
C ALA A 331 0.33 -8.91 -32.30
N ALA A 332 -0.21 -7.90 -32.97
CA ALA A 332 0.50 -7.23 -34.07
C ALA A 332 1.75 -6.46 -33.59
N GLY A 333 1.73 -5.91 -32.38
CA GLY A 333 2.87 -5.23 -31.76
C GLY A 333 4.10 -6.12 -31.56
N GLY A 334 3.90 -7.43 -31.38
CA GLY A 334 4.99 -8.41 -31.29
C GLY A 334 5.60 -8.83 -32.64
N THR A 335 4.98 -8.44 -33.76
CA THR A 335 5.34 -8.92 -35.12
C THR A 335 5.95 -7.85 -36.04
N GLY A 336 6.18 -6.63 -35.55
CA GLY A 336 6.77 -5.54 -36.33
C GLY A 336 5.85 -4.92 -37.39
N ARG A 337 4.53 -5.16 -37.30
CA ARG A 337 3.53 -4.54 -38.19
C ARG A 337 3.39 -3.05 -37.89
N THR A 338 3.20 -2.26 -38.94
CA THR A 338 2.96 -0.82 -38.86
C THR A 338 1.54 -0.52 -38.37
N GLU A 339 1.33 0.67 -37.79
CA GLU A 339 0.00 1.15 -37.37
C GLU A 339 -1.03 1.08 -38.50
N GLY A 340 -0.62 1.36 -39.75
CA GLY A 340 -1.48 1.30 -40.92
C GLY A 340 -1.98 -0.11 -41.24
N GLU A 341 -1.11 -1.12 -41.10
CA GLU A 341 -1.46 -2.52 -41.34
C GLU A 341 -2.40 -3.06 -40.26
N VAL A 342 -2.20 -2.66 -39.01
CA VAL A 342 -3.09 -3.04 -37.90
C VAL A 342 -4.48 -2.41 -38.06
N VAL A 343 -4.54 -1.15 -38.48
CA VAL A 343 -5.82 -0.47 -38.77
C VAL A 343 -6.54 -1.13 -39.94
N ALA A 344 -5.81 -1.56 -40.99
CA ALA A 344 -6.39 -2.27 -42.13
C ALA A 344 -6.96 -3.65 -41.74
N LEU A 345 -6.26 -4.40 -40.88
CA LEU A 345 -6.72 -5.68 -40.35
C LEU A 345 -8.03 -5.55 -39.57
N LEU A 346 -8.09 -4.59 -38.63
CA LEU A 346 -9.30 -4.33 -37.84
C LEU A 346 -10.48 -3.84 -38.69
N HIS A 347 -10.20 -3.18 -39.81
CA HIS A 347 -11.22 -2.73 -40.74
C HIS A 347 -11.71 -3.86 -41.66
N ALA A 348 -10.85 -4.81 -42.02
CA ALA A 348 -11.17 -5.95 -42.88
C ALA A 348 -12.01 -7.02 -42.17
N GLU A 349 -11.88 -7.16 -40.84
CA GLU A 349 -12.62 -8.15 -40.03
C GLU A 349 -14.09 -7.76 -39.69
N GLY A 350 -14.68 -6.78 -40.39
CA GLY A 350 -16.14 -6.69 -40.50
C GLY A 350 -16.87 -5.59 -39.71
N GLY A 351 -16.35 -4.35 -39.69
CA GLY A 351 -17.19 -3.16 -39.44
C GLY A 351 -17.20 -2.59 -38.02
N ALA A 352 -16.17 -2.86 -37.20
CA ALA A 352 -16.08 -2.33 -35.84
C ALA A 352 -15.90 -0.81 -35.73
N PHE A 353 -15.57 -0.12 -36.83
CA PHE A 353 -15.37 1.32 -36.86
C PHE A 353 -16.08 1.97 -38.04
N ALA A 354 -16.69 3.13 -37.79
CA ALA A 354 -17.40 3.91 -38.81
C ALA A 354 -16.47 4.48 -39.90
N ASP A 355 -15.20 4.71 -39.57
CA ASP A 355 -14.17 5.18 -40.50
C ASP A 355 -12.75 4.82 -40.03
N VAL A 356 -11.79 4.90 -40.97
CA VAL A 356 -10.36 4.61 -40.75
C VAL A 356 -9.71 5.54 -39.71
N ALA A 357 -10.16 6.79 -39.60
CA ALA A 357 -9.59 7.75 -38.66
C ALA A 357 -9.96 7.40 -37.20
N THR A 358 -11.16 6.88 -37.00
CA THR A 358 -11.70 6.41 -35.72
C THR A 358 -11.02 5.11 -35.30
N ALA A 359 -10.85 4.17 -36.24
CA ALA A 359 -10.04 2.97 -36.02
C ALA A 359 -8.61 3.33 -35.58
N ARG A 360 -7.98 4.29 -36.28
CA ARG A 360 -6.62 4.74 -35.96
C ARG A 360 -6.49 5.37 -34.58
N ARG A 361 -7.41 6.25 -34.18
CA ARG A 361 -7.45 6.83 -32.83
C ARG A 361 -7.59 5.76 -31.76
N TRP A 362 -8.45 4.78 -32.01
CA TRP A 362 -8.68 3.68 -31.08
C TRP A 362 -7.43 2.82 -30.93
N VAL A 363 -6.78 2.42 -32.03
CA VAL A 363 -5.52 1.65 -32.00
C VAL A 363 -4.44 2.36 -31.20
N ARG A 364 -4.23 3.66 -31.43
CA ARG A 364 -3.24 4.46 -30.67
C ARG A 364 -3.56 4.53 -29.18
N LYS A 365 -4.84 4.69 -28.83
CA LYS A 365 -5.28 4.69 -27.43
C LYS A 365 -5.04 3.33 -26.77
N THR A 366 -5.31 2.25 -27.47
CA THR A 366 -5.09 0.88 -27.01
C THR A 366 -3.60 0.59 -26.83
N VAL A 367 -2.75 0.95 -27.81
CA VAL A 367 -1.28 0.83 -27.69
C VAL A 367 -0.74 1.72 -26.57
N SER A 368 -1.22 2.94 -26.40
CA SER A 368 -0.82 3.82 -25.29
C SER A 368 -1.22 3.28 -23.92
N ARG A 369 -2.32 2.52 -23.86
CA ARG A 369 -2.87 2.00 -22.60
C ARG A 369 -2.25 0.66 -22.21
N TYR A 370 -1.92 -0.18 -23.18
CA TYR A 370 -1.53 -1.58 -22.96
C TYR A 370 -0.20 -1.97 -23.61
N GLY A 371 0.34 -1.16 -24.51
CA GLY A 371 1.65 -1.37 -25.14
C GLY A 371 2.79 -0.89 -24.24
N ARG A 372 3.98 -1.47 -24.44
CA ARG A 372 5.24 -0.90 -23.94
C ARG A 372 5.90 -0.09 -25.05
N PRO A 373 6.60 1.02 -24.75
CA PRO A 373 7.50 1.62 -25.72
C PRO A 373 8.56 0.57 -26.07
N ILE A 374 8.62 0.15 -27.32
CA ILE A 374 9.86 -0.38 -27.87
C ILE A 374 10.71 0.87 -28.09
N GLY A 375 11.89 0.89 -27.48
CA GLY A 375 12.82 2.02 -27.56
C GLY A 375 13.16 2.41 -29.02
N PRO A 376 13.89 3.53 -29.21
CA PRO A 376 14.08 4.18 -30.51
C PRO A 376 14.59 3.24 -31.61
#